data_AF-A0A0H3GMP5-F1
#
_entry.id   AF-A0A0H3GMP5-F1
#
_cell.length_a   1.000
_cell.length_b   1.000
_cell.length_c   1.000
_cell.angle_alpha   90.00
_cell.angle_beta   90.00
_cell.angle_gamma   90.00
#
_symmetry.space_group_name_H-M   'P 1'
#
loop_
_entity.id
_entity.type
_entity.pdbx_description
1 polymer ?
#
loop_
_entity_poly.entity_id
_entity_poly.type
_entity_poly.pdbx_seq_one_letter_code
_entity_poly.pdbx_strand_id
1 'polypeptide(L)' 'MDHNTITVKVGETFTINASVLPAGASQEVTFTSSNPPKAKVNAAGVVEGVAEGTANITVASKGSPSINKVVQVTVEAAD' A
#
# COMPACT_ATOMS: atom_id res chain seq x y z
N MET A 1 -13.69 -10.12 6.84
CA MET A 1 -12.29 -10.40 7.24
C MET A 1 -11.45 -10.22 6.00
N ASP A 2 -11.20 -8.97 5.62
CA ASP A 2 -10.52 -8.62 4.38
C ASP A 2 -9.02 -8.90 4.57
N HIS A 3 -8.57 -10.05 4.06
CA HIS A 3 -7.19 -10.53 4.10
C HIS A 3 -6.24 -9.69 3.22
N ASN A 4 -6.15 -8.39 3.46
CA ASN A 4 -5.23 -7.48 2.77
C ASN A 4 -3.91 -7.33 3.54
N THR A 5 -3.35 -8.45 4.04
CA THR A 5 -2.01 -8.50 4.61
C THR A 5 -1.00 -8.87 3.53
N ILE A 6 0.01 -8.02 3.32
CA ILE A 6 1.13 -8.24 2.41
C ILE A 6 2.38 -8.44 3.26
N THR A 7 3.21 -9.41 2.89
CA THR A 7 4.53 -9.59 3.49
C THR A 7 5.58 -9.19 2.47
N VAL A 8 6.54 -8.36 2.88
CA VAL A 8 7.67 -7.92 2.05
C VAL A 8 8.95 -8.07 2.86
N LYS A 9 10.08 -8.36 2.22
CA LYS A 9 11.37 -8.38 2.93
C LYS A 9 11.98 -6.98 2.98
N VAL A 10 12.87 -6.73 3.94
CA VAL A 10 13.69 -5.51 3.95
C VAL A 10 14.45 -5.40 2.63
N GLY A 11 14.38 -4.23 1.98
CA GLY A 11 14.96 -3.96 0.66
C GLY A 11 14.12 -4.42 -0.53
N GLU A 12 13.04 -5.18 -0.32
CA GLU A 12 12.13 -5.57 -1.39
C GLU A 12 10.99 -4.57 -1.60
N THR A 13 10.48 -4.56 -2.83
CA THR A 13 9.36 -3.72 -3.24
C THR A 13 8.17 -4.57 -3.65
N PHE A 14 6.98 -4.17 -3.22
CA PHE A 14 5.71 -4.76 -3.59
C PHE A 14 4.79 -3.70 -4.22
N THR A 15 4.18 -3.98 -5.36
CA THR A 15 3.28 -3.03 -6.02
C THR A 15 1.82 -3.36 -5.69
N ILE A 16 1.10 -2.39 -5.10
CA ILE A 16 -0.33 -2.49 -4.84
C ILE A 16 -1.09 -2.06 -6.10
N ASN A 17 -1.70 -3.03 -6.77
CA ASN A 17 -2.58 -2.77 -7.91
C ASN A 17 -3.98 -2.38 -7.41
N ALA A 18 -4.27 -1.09 -7.40
CA ALA A 18 -5.61 -0.58 -7.15
C ALA A 18 -6.33 -0.36 -8.48
N SER A 19 -7.45 -1.08 -8.71
CA SER A 19 -8.28 -0.88 -9.90
C SER A 19 -9.54 -0.11 -9.51
N VAL A 20 -9.70 1.10 -10.03
CA VAL A 20 -10.90 1.92 -9.84
C VAL A 20 -11.89 1.59 -10.97
N LEU A 21 -13.12 1.20 -10.59
CA LEU A 21 -14.21 0.90 -11.53
C LEU A 21 -15.33 1.94 -11.36
N PRO A 22 -16.03 2.31 -12.46
CA PRO A 22 -15.87 1.81 -13.84
C PRO A 22 -14.63 2.41 -14.54
N ALA A 23 -14.15 1.76 -15.60
CA ALA A 23 -12.89 2.11 -16.30
C ALA A 23 -12.79 3.55 -16.83
N GLY A 24 -13.91 4.28 -16.90
CA GLY A 24 -13.97 5.70 -17.26
C GLY A 24 -13.79 6.68 -16.10
N ALA A 25 -13.67 6.20 -14.86
CA ALA A 25 -13.36 7.01 -13.68
C ALA A 25 -11.85 7.28 -13.59
N SER A 26 -11.46 8.39 -12.95
CA SER A 26 -10.05 8.65 -12.66
C SER A 26 -9.52 7.53 -11.76
N GLN A 27 -8.57 6.76 -12.30
CA GLN A 27 -7.86 5.68 -11.59
C GLN A 27 -6.81 6.24 -10.63
N GLU A 28 -6.74 7.57 -10.48
CA GLU A 28 -5.90 8.20 -9.48
C GLU A 28 -6.35 7.79 -8.09
N VAL A 29 -5.48 7.07 -7.40
CA VAL A 29 -5.57 6.75 -5.99
C VAL A 29 -4.39 7.39 -5.26
N THR A 30 -4.60 7.69 -4.00
CA THR A 30 -3.55 8.14 -3.08
C THR A 30 -3.16 7.00 -2.16
N PHE A 31 -1.87 6.87 -1.91
CA PHE A 31 -1.31 5.88 -1.01
C PHE A 31 -0.66 6.59 0.17
N THR A 32 -1.02 6.18 1.38
CA THR A 32 -0.46 6.72 2.62
C THR A 32 0.04 5.59 3.48
N SER A 33 1.31 5.63 3.87
CA SER A 33 1.85 4.70 4.87
C SER A 33 1.68 5.26 6.27
N SER A 34 1.20 4.43 7.20
CA SER A 34 1.18 4.75 8.63
C SER A 34 2.58 4.73 9.26
N ASN A 35 3.56 4.06 8.63
CA ASN A 35 4.90 3.87 9.17
C ASN A 35 5.97 3.89 8.07
N PRO A 36 6.27 5.06 7.48
CA PRO A 36 7.28 5.21 6.43
C PRO A 36 8.70 4.71 6.75
N PRO A 37 9.22 4.76 8.00
CA PRO A 37 10.54 4.19 8.29
C PRO A 37 10.56 2.65 8.26
N LYS A 38 9.40 1.98 8.27
CA LYS A 38 9.29 0.52 8.10
C LYS A 38 8.89 0.13 6.70
N ALA A 39 7.79 0.69 6.19
CA ALA A 39 7.34 0.48 4.82
C ALA A 39 6.96 1.81 4.19
N LYS A 40 7.60 2.14 3.08
CA LYS A 40 7.37 3.39 2.35
C LYS A 40 6.54 3.11 1.11
N VAL A 41 5.52 3.89 0.83
CA VAL A 41 4.72 3.75 -0.39
C VAL A 41 4.86 5.00 -1.26
N ASN A 42 4.96 4.83 -2.57
CA ASN A 42 5.01 5.93 -3.53
C ASN A 42 3.64 6.18 -4.21
N ALA A 43 3.56 7.25 -5.01
CA ALA A 43 2.33 7.62 -5.73
C ALA A 43 1.88 6.58 -6.78
N ALA A 44 2.78 5.71 -7.23
CA ALA A 44 2.47 4.60 -8.14
C ALA A 44 1.97 3.35 -7.40
N GLY A 45 1.86 3.37 -6.06
CA GLY A 45 1.45 2.22 -5.26
C GLY A 45 2.56 1.21 -4.98
N VAL A 46 3.81 1.56 -5.25
CA VAL A 46 4.97 0.71 -4.92
C VAL A 46 5.32 0.92 -3.45
N VAL A 47 5.18 -0.14 -2.67
CA VAL A 47 5.56 -0.25 -1.27
C VAL A 47 6.96 -0.85 -1.18
N GLU A 48 7.87 -0.19 -0.50
CA GLU A 48 9.24 -0.62 -0.24
C GLU A 48 9.39 -0.97 1.24
N GLY A 49 9.90 -2.16 1.54
CA GLY A 49 10.28 -2.57 2.88
C GLY A 49 11.61 -1.93 3.26
N VAL A 50 11.61 -1.04 4.24
CA VAL A 50 12.82 -0.36 4.72
C VAL A 50 13.39 -1.04 5.95
N ALA A 51 12.53 -1.45 6.89
CA ALA A 51 12.94 -2.08 8.14
C ALA A 51 11.85 -2.99 8.70
N GLU A 52 12.26 -4.00 9.47
CA GLU A 52 11.37 -5.00 10.05
C GLU A 52 10.22 -4.41 10.90
N GLY A 53 9.05 -5.01 10.74
CA GLY A 53 7.83 -4.74 11.51
C GLY A 53 6.66 -4.39 10.62
N THR A 54 5.60 -3.83 11.20
CA THR A 54 4.33 -3.64 10.49
C THR A 54 4.06 -2.17 10.15
N ALA A 55 3.42 -1.97 8.99
CA ALA A 55 2.93 -0.71 8.51
C ALA A 55 1.53 -0.91 7.90
N ASN A 56 0.69 0.11 7.91
CA ASN A 56 -0.62 0.06 7.27
C ASN A 56 -0.62 1.06 6.12
N ILE A 57 -0.85 0.56 4.91
CA ILE A 57 -0.97 1.35 3.70
C ILE A 57 -2.45 1.59 3.42
N THR A 58 -2.86 2.86 3.53
CA THR A 58 -4.21 3.28 3.16
C THR A 58 -4.20 3.72 1.71
N VAL A 59 -5.03 3.07 0.90
CA VAL A 59 -5.29 3.41 -0.51
C VAL A 59 -6.65 4.11 -0.56
N ALA A 60 -6.71 5.34 -1.06
CA ALA A 60 -7.97 6.08 -1.21
C ALA A 60 -8.12 6.60 -2.65
N SER A 61 -9.33 6.56 -3.20
CA SER A 61 -9.57 7.15 -4.52
C SER A 61 -9.52 8.67 -4.44
N LYS A 62 -8.78 9.30 -5.36
CA LYS A 62 -8.66 10.76 -5.44
C LYS A 62 -9.98 11.42 -5.82
N GLY A 63 -10.76 10.78 -6.69
CA GLY A 63 -12.08 11.26 -7.11
C GLY A 63 -13.19 10.98 -6.10
N SER A 64 -13.00 10.04 -5.18
CA SER A 64 -13.98 9.67 -4.16
C SER A 64 -13.27 9.18 -2.90
N PRO A 65 -12.90 10.09 -1.97
CA PRO A 65 -12.13 9.73 -0.77
C PRO A 65 -12.87 8.78 0.17
N SER A 66 -14.19 8.63 0.02
CA SER A 66 -15.02 7.62 0.68
C SER A 66 -14.74 6.19 0.21
N ILE A 67 -14.09 6.00 -0.93
CA ILE A 67 -13.61 4.71 -1.40
C ILE A 67 -12.15 4.57 -0.97
N ASN A 68 -11.94 3.95 0.19
CA ASN A 68 -10.62 3.65 0.70
C ASN A 68 -10.51 2.19 1.17
N LYS A 69 -9.30 1.64 1.05
CA LYS A 69 -8.93 0.32 1.55
C LYS A 69 -7.66 0.44 2.38
N VAL A 70 -7.60 -0.28 3.49
CA VAL A 70 -6.37 -0.39 4.28
C VAL A 70 -5.75 -1.75 4.02
N VAL A 71 -4.45 -1.74 3.76
CA VAL A 71 -3.62 -2.91 3.48
C VAL A 71 -2.53 -2.95 4.54
N GLN A 72 -2.48 -4.02 5.32
CA GLN A 72 -1.41 -4.18 6.31
C GLN A 72 -0.19 -4.77 5.62
N VAL A 73 0.97 -4.15 5.78
CA VAL A 73 2.25 -4.60 5.24
C VAL A 73 3.14 -5.02 6.41
N THR A 74 3.57 -6.27 6.40
CA THR A 74 4.54 -6.82 7.34
C THR A 74 5.88 -6.90 6.64
N VAL A 75 6.86 -6.17 7.16
CA VAL A 75 8.24 -6.20 6.69
C VAL A 75 9.00 -7.20 7.52
N GLU A 76 9.53 -8.24 6.89
CA GLU A 76 10.34 -9.28 7.51
C GLU A 76 11.82 -9.09 7.16
N ALA A 77 12.70 -9.72 7.94
CA ALA A 77 14.14 -9.71 7.69
C ALA A 77 14.44 -10.13 6.25
N ALA A 78 15.37 -9.43 5.60
CA ALA A 78 16.04 -10.00 4.45
C ALA A 78 16.95 -11.13 4.95
N ASP A 79 16.80 -12.32 4.38
CA ASP A 79 17.63 -13.49 4.70
C ASP A 79 19.05 -13.30 4.16
#